data_AF-A0A8T5RPL3-F1
#
_entry.id   AF-A0A8T5RPL3-F1
#
_cell.length_a   1.000
_cell.length_b   1.000
_cell.length_c   1.000
_cell.angle_alpha   90.00
_cell.angle_beta   90.00
_cell.angle_gamma   90.00
#
_symmetry.space_group_name_H-M   'P 1'
#
loop_
_entity.id
_entity.type
_entity.pdbx_description
1 polymer ?
#
loop_
_entity_poly.entity_id
_entity_poly.type
_entity_poly.pdbx_seq_one_letter_code
_entity_poly.pdbx_strand_id
1 'polypeptide(L)'
;MEDRLTILTEFSSLMKNDIVDYYKRSHLYLRDLVSYKNINLEINASTQSENVIETTLNMILKAIKTGLNTLGVSISKLSKIQTDYLNEINKKGVEISNYNSYLDIYLNEYVNKILFEILIEYLLDLDVKKIESLKLFKLVSSSFIGKLSQFKNIHLISNKTKEFIAYPDIEEYLNISDLSIKVETTNKNPKKIDISIMNDEKKTYKSEEGEIDTLDILKQLEKAKKDSIKTLETPKMEVSKPSLEPLEQLNSDEGHQKIIQEVKPTTPITPKIDYVTDEKAEIFLDYIGNLPPVNAEIITRFKINTVNLLNSRVVNPDFLDLENLFYYISIIKMLGIEFPFTSLEIMEILKNYVSGMVFSTSRNDSPDPICIYYGLAILTELDLIHRTNIINLHGIEEFLKNELKTFIPEKLKLNYHTLLSFKLLAKNEILFARRERLLPQILSLDLLNLEEFNPTLDIFHHLGSFKILDRNFDLSQFNVVYINELKKHLTPKGSVNELITESAKMLLILNLLNVQNQESLLCNRLLNFIIDSTDYFNIENHNKDFNWRIDKLAYKVELKMLFWALLACSQYTNSNF
;
A
#
# COMPACT_ATOMS: atom_id res chain seq x y z
N MET A 1 37.26 -28.64 -16.87
CA MET A 1 36.39 -27.78 -17.72
C MET A 1 35.08 -28.51 -17.94
N GLU A 2 35.12 -29.77 -18.38
CA GLU A 2 33.96 -30.69 -18.41
C GLU A 2 33.18 -30.69 -17.09
N ASP A 3 33.78 -31.03 -15.94
CA ASP A 3 33.08 -31.07 -14.63
C ASP A 3 32.27 -29.78 -14.32
N ARG A 4 32.82 -28.61 -14.69
CA ARG A 4 32.19 -27.31 -14.49
C ARG A 4 30.96 -27.12 -15.37
N LEU A 5 31.07 -27.50 -16.65
CA LEU A 5 29.97 -27.42 -17.60
C LEU A 5 28.86 -28.42 -17.24
N THR A 6 29.23 -29.63 -16.81
CA THR A 6 28.30 -30.66 -16.33
C THR A 6 27.49 -30.15 -15.14
N ILE A 7 28.14 -29.58 -14.12
CA ILE A 7 27.47 -29.02 -12.93
C ILE A 7 26.52 -27.87 -13.29
N LEU A 8 26.90 -26.98 -14.22
CA LEU A 8 25.99 -25.92 -14.70
C LEU A 8 24.82 -26.48 -15.53
N THR A 9 25.04 -27.57 -16.28
CA THR A 9 23.98 -28.26 -17.05
C THR A 9 22.96 -28.95 -16.14
N GLU A 10 23.43 -29.63 -15.10
CA GLU A 10 22.57 -30.21 -14.06
C GLU A 10 21.83 -29.12 -13.28
N PHE A 11 22.50 -28.01 -12.92
CA PHE A 11 21.86 -26.87 -12.27
C PHE A 11 20.75 -26.25 -13.13
N SER A 12 21.04 -25.89 -14.39
CA SER A 12 20.05 -25.31 -15.29
C SER A 12 18.89 -26.27 -15.56
N SER A 13 19.15 -27.56 -15.82
CA SER A 13 18.09 -28.52 -16.09
C SER A 13 17.17 -28.78 -14.88
N LEU A 14 17.72 -28.79 -13.65
CA LEU A 14 16.93 -29.03 -12.43
C LEU A 14 16.14 -27.78 -11.97
N MET A 15 16.73 -26.58 -12.14
CA MET A 15 16.25 -25.34 -11.52
C MET A 15 15.58 -24.35 -12.47
N LYS A 16 15.77 -24.44 -13.80
CA LYS A 16 15.40 -23.35 -14.73
C LYS A 16 13.97 -22.86 -14.59
N ASN A 17 12.99 -23.76 -14.53
CA ASN A 17 11.59 -23.38 -14.41
C ASN A 17 11.28 -22.67 -13.07
N ASP A 18 11.90 -23.12 -11.97
CA ASP A 18 11.69 -22.52 -10.65
C ASP A 18 12.38 -21.15 -10.52
N ILE A 19 13.57 -20.99 -11.12
CA ILE A 19 14.28 -19.69 -11.15
C ILE A 19 13.52 -18.68 -12.02
N VAL A 20 12.96 -19.10 -13.16
CA VAL A 20 12.13 -18.22 -14.01
C VAL A 20 10.84 -17.80 -13.29
N ASP A 21 10.17 -18.71 -12.57
CA ASP A 21 9.01 -18.36 -11.74
C ASP A 21 9.40 -17.42 -10.58
N TYR A 22 10.56 -17.63 -9.98
CA TYR A 22 11.13 -16.76 -8.95
C TYR A 22 11.43 -15.34 -9.45
N TYR A 23 12.09 -15.20 -10.61
CA TYR A 23 12.29 -13.90 -11.23
C TYR A 23 10.96 -13.22 -11.52
N LYS A 24 10.01 -13.94 -12.13
CA LYS A 24 8.67 -13.40 -12.45
C LYS A 24 7.96 -12.86 -11.21
N ARG A 25 7.93 -13.61 -10.10
CA ARG A 25 7.35 -13.16 -8.83
C ARG A 25 8.07 -11.94 -8.27
N SER A 26 9.39 -11.91 -8.37
CA SER A 26 10.22 -10.80 -7.87
C SER A 26 9.97 -9.52 -8.67
N HIS A 27 9.80 -9.63 -9.99
CA HIS A 27 9.42 -8.51 -10.84
C HIS A 27 8.02 -7.97 -10.56
N LEU A 28 7.04 -8.86 -10.33
CA LEU A 28 5.70 -8.45 -9.89
C LEU A 28 5.76 -7.68 -8.55
N TYR A 29 6.49 -8.21 -7.56
CA TYR A 29 6.69 -7.55 -6.27
C TYR A 29 7.36 -6.17 -6.40
N LEU A 30 8.38 -6.04 -7.25
CA LEU A 30 9.06 -4.77 -7.49
C LEU A 30 8.16 -3.77 -8.24
N ARG A 31 7.31 -4.24 -9.15
CA ARG A 31 6.30 -3.41 -9.83
C ARG A 31 5.25 -2.88 -8.85
N ASP A 32 4.73 -3.71 -7.94
CA ASP A 32 3.77 -3.29 -6.91
C ASP A 32 4.33 -2.14 -6.04
N LEU A 33 5.62 -2.22 -5.68
CA LEU A 33 6.31 -1.16 -4.94
C LEU A 33 6.47 0.15 -5.74
N VAL A 34 6.64 0.06 -7.06
CA VAL A 34 6.71 1.22 -7.95
C VAL A 34 5.32 1.85 -8.09
N SER A 35 4.27 1.05 -8.33
CA SER A 35 2.87 1.50 -8.37
C SER A 35 2.41 2.14 -7.06
N TYR A 36 2.89 1.65 -5.90
CA TYR A 36 2.61 2.26 -4.59
C TYR A 36 3.12 3.71 -4.46
N LYS A 37 4.08 4.14 -5.30
CA LYS A 37 4.53 5.54 -5.37
C LYS A 37 3.63 6.44 -6.24
N ASN A 38 2.51 5.91 -6.74
CA ASN A 38 1.61 6.54 -7.71
C ASN A 38 2.30 6.87 -9.05
N ILE A 39 3.36 6.14 -9.40
CA ILE A 39 4.04 6.30 -10.69
C ILE A 39 3.22 5.56 -11.74
N ASN A 40 2.73 6.28 -12.74
CA ASN A 40 2.02 5.69 -13.86
C ASN A 40 3.03 5.09 -14.87
N LEU A 41 3.05 3.77 -14.97
CA LEU A 41 3.99 3.03 -15.81
C LEU A 41 3.66 3.06 -17.32
N GLU A 42 2.43 3.46 -17.68
CA GLU A 42 1.95 3.52 -19.06
C GLU A 42 2.29 4.82 -19.79
N ILE A 43 2.78 5.86 -19.07
CA ILE A 43 3.16 7.13 -19.70
C ILE A 43 4.26 6.88 -20.72
N ASN A 44 4.02 7.33 -21.96
CA ASN A 44 5.03 7.31 -23.00
C ASN A 44 6.14 8.30 -22.66
N ALA A 45 7.36 7.80 -22.41
CA ALA A 45 8.48 8.65 -22.01
C ALA A 45 8.84 9.65 -23.12
N SER A 46 8.64 9.29 -24.39
CA SER A 46 8.81 10.17 -25.55
C SER A 46 7.89 11.41 -25.58
N THR A 47 6.85 11.47 -24.74
CA THR A 47 5.96 12.63 -24.61
C THR A 47 6.30 13.56 -23.44
N GLN A 48 7.30 13.21 -22.62
CA GLN A 48 7.71 13.98 -21.45
C GLN A 48 9.04 14.70 -21.67
N SER A 49 9.30 15.76 -20.89
CA SER A 49 10.58 16.44 -20.90
C SER A 49 11.68 15.59 -20.23
N GLU A 50 12.93 15.71 -20.68
CA GLU A 50 14.07 14.93 -20.16
C GLU A 50 14.19 14.97 -18.63
N ASN A 51 13.90 16.12 -18.00
CA ASN A 51 13.94 16.29 -16.55
C ASN A 51 12.82 15.51 -15.82
N VAL A 52 11.62 15.43 -16.41
CA VAL A 52 10.52 14.61 -15.88
C VAL A 52 10.81 13.13 -16.06
N ILE A 53 11.42 12.74 -17.19
CA ILE A 53 11.91 11.37 -17.42
C ILE A 53 12.95 11.01 -16.35
N GLU A 54 14.01 11.80 -16.20
CA GLU A 54 15.07 11.55 -15.21
C GLU A 54 14.51 11.46 -13.78
N THR A 55 13.60 12.36 -13.41
CA THR A 55 12.94 12.34 -12.09
C THR A 55 12.12 11.06 -11.89
N THR A 56 11.33 10.67 -12.89
CA THR A 56 10.47 9.48 -12.82
C THR A 56 11.30 8.20 -12.77
N LEU A 57 12.33 8.07 -13.63
CA LEU A 57 13.27 6.95 -13.61
C LEU A 57 13.99 6.85 -12.26
N ASN A 58 14.41 7.97 -11.66
CA ASN A 58 15.00 7.99 -10.33
C ASN A 58 14.01 7.54 -9.24
N MET A 59 12.72 7.87 -9.35
CA MET A 59 11.69 7.39 -8.42
C MET A 59 11.43 5.88 -8.57
N ILE A 60 11.38 5.36 -9.81
CA ILE A 60 11.28 3.92 -10.10
C ILE A 60 12.49 3.18 -9.52
N LEU A 61 13.71 3.66 -9.79
CA LEU A 61 14.95 3.10 -9.25
C LEU A 61 14.98 3.13 -7.72
N LYS A 62 14.47 4.19 -7.09
CA LYS A 62 14.37 4.29 -5.62
C LYS A 62 13.37 3.29 -5.04
N ALA A 63 12.24 3.06 -5.71
CA ALA A 63 11.28 2.02 -5.31
C ALA A 63 11.89 0.62 -5.44
N ILE A 64 12.57 0.32 -6.55
CA ILE A 64 13.25 -0.96 -6.77
C ILE A 64 14.39 -1.19 -5.77
N LYS A 65 15.21 -0.16 -5.49
CA LYS A 65 16.20 -0.21 -4.41
C LYS A 65 15.57 -0.51 -3.06
N THR A 66 14.41 0.07 -2.78
CA THR A 66 13.68 -0.20 -1.53
C THR A 66 13.27 -1.67 -1.46
N GLY A 67 12.69 -2.21 -2.54
CA GLY A 67 12.33 -3.62 -2.64
C GLY A 67 13.52 -4.56 -2.52
N LEU A 68 14.59 -4.37 -3.28
CA LEU A 68 15.80 -5.20 -3.20
C LEU A 68 16.49 -5.11 -1.83
N ASN A 69 16.42 -3.96 -1.14
CA ASN A 69 16.91 -3.83 0.24
C ASN A 69 16.07 -4.66 1.21
N THR A 70 14.74 -4.72 1.05
CA THR A 70 13.92 -5.65 1.86
C THR A 70 14.19 -7.13 1.56
N LEU A 71 14.73 -7.47 0.38
CA LEU A 71 15.28 -8.80 0.07
C LEU A 71 16.67 -9.04 0.73
N GLY A 72 17.17 -8.09 1.53
CA GLY A 72 18.45 -8.16 2.25
C GLY A 72 19.66 -7.64 1.47
N VAL A 73 19.47 -7.00 0.30
CA VAL A 73 20.59 -6.49 -0.51
C VAL A 73 21.06 -5.12 0.01
N SER A 74 22.32 -5.02 0.42
CA SER A 74 22.87 -3.80 1.02
C SER A 74 22.78 -2.55 0.13
N ILE A 75 22.46 -1.39 0.72
CA ILE A 75 22.33 -0.10 0.02
C ILE A 75 23.61 0.31 -0.72
N SER A 76 24.80 -0.04 -0.22
CA SER A 76 26.09 0.22 -0.87
C SER A 76 26.21 -0.53 -2.20
N LYS A 77 25.90 -1.83 -2.20
CA LYS A 77 25.84 -2.67 -3.41
C LYS A 77 24.81 -2.16 -4.42
N LEU A 78 23.59 -1.87 -3.96
CA LEU A 78 22.50 -1.33 -4.80
C LEU A 78 22.84 0.04 -5.40
N SER A 79 23.60 0.88 -4.70
CA SER A 79 24.02 2.19 -5.21
C SER A 79 25.14 2.10 -6.22
N LYS A 80 26.14 1.22 -6.00
CA LYS A 80 27.20 0.98 -6.98
C LYS A 80 26.62 0.52 -8.33
N ILE A 81 25.76 -0.50 -8.32
CA ILE A 81 25.27 -1.06 -9.58
C ILE A 81 24.22 -0.14 -10.24
N GLN A 82 23.53 0.73 -9.50
CA GLN A 82 22.73 1.82 -10.11
C GLN A 82 23.62 2.77 -10.93
N THR A 83 24.79 3.17 -10.40
CA THR A 83 25.73 4.04 -11.12
C THR A 83 26.23 3.35 -12.40
N ASP A 84 26.60 2.08 -12.32
CA ASP A 84 27.04 1.29 -13.49
C ASP A 84 25.91 1.18 -14.55
N TYR A 85 24.68 0.96 -14.11
CA TYR A 85 23.48 0.83 -14.95
C TYR A 85 23.05 2.14 -15.64
N LEU A 86 23.02 3.27 -14.91
CA LEU A 86 22.74 4.60 -15.50
C LEU A 86 23.79 4.95 -16.57
N ASN A 87 25.05 4.60 -16.30
CA ASN A 87 26.14 4.77 -17.27
C ASN A 87 26.00 3.88 -18.51
N GLU A 88 25.30 2.74 -18.46
CA GLU A 88 25.00 1.94 -19.65
C GLU A 88 23.84 2.51 -20.48
N ILE A 89 22.76 2.95 -19.84
CA ILE A 89 21.62 3.57 -20.55
C ILE A 89 22.10 4.80 -21.34
N ASN A 90 22.84 5.68 -20.68
CA ASN A 90 23.38 6.90 -21.28
C ASN A 90 24.36 6.62 -22.44
N LYS A 91 24.93 5.41 -22.54
CA LYS A 91 25.77 4.96 -23.66
C LYS A 91 24.99 4.26 -24.78
N LYS A 92 23.91 3.55 -24.43
CA LYS A 92 23.11 2.77 -25.40
C LYS A 92 22.12 3.63 -26.17
N GLY A 93 21.74 4.82 -25.65
CA GLY A 93 21.04 5.86 -26.40
C GLY A 93 19.69 5.41 -26.98
N VAL A 94 18.92 4.64 -26.21
CA VAL A 94 17.74 3.93 -26.72
C VAL A 94 16.45 4.69 -26.43
N GLU A 95 15.53 4.67 -27.39
CA GLU A 95 14.16 5.17 -27.24
C GLU A 95 13.40 4.34 -26.19
N ILE A 96 13.20 4.90 -25.00
CA ILE A 96 12.25 4.39 -24.02
C ILE A 96 10.86 4.73 -24.54
N SER A 97 10.07 3.72 -24.92
CA SER A 97 8.69 3.94 -25.35
C SER A 97 7.81 4.37 -24.17
N ASN A 98 7.79 3.61 -23.08
CA ASN A 98 7.09 3.92 -21.84
C ASN A 98 7.84 3.35 -20.61
N TYR A 99 7.41 3.71 -19.40
CA TYR A 99 8.10 3.27 -18.17
C TYR A 99 7.95 1.76 -17.89
N ASN A 100 6.91 1.10 -18.40
CA ASN A 100 6.78 -0.35 -18.37
C ASN A 100 7.82 -1.04 -19.28
N SER A 101 8.07 -0.53 -20.48
CA SER A 101 9.13 -1.06 -21.36
C SER A 101 10.53 -0.78 -20.80
N TYR A 102 10.72 0.32 -20.07
CA TYR A 102 11.94 0.56 -19.30
C TYR A 102 12.20 -0.53 -18.23
N LEU A 103 11.15 -0.90 -17.48
CA LEU A 103 11.21 -2.01 -16.52
C LEU A 103 11.55 -3.34 -17.21
N ASP A 104 10.84 -3.65 -18.31
CA ASP A 104 10.97 -4.94 -19.00
C ASP A 104 12.28 -5.14 -19.78
N ILE A 105 12.82 -4.07 -20.38
CA ILE A 105 14.00 -4.17 -21.24
C ILE A 105 15.30 -4.02 -20.42
N TYR A 106 15.33 -3.09 -19.46
CA TYR A 106 16.58 -2.69 -18.81
C TYR A 106 16.70 -3.16 -17.37
N LEU A 107 15.63 -3.09 -16.59
CA LEU A 107 15.68 -3.51 -15.18
C LEU A 107 15.61 -5.02 -15.02
N ASN A 108 14.97 -5.75 -15.95
CA ASN A 108 14.89 -7.21 -15.91
C ASN A 108 16.27 -7.89 -15.79
N GLU A 109 17.24 -7.61 -16.67
CA GLU A 109 18.57 -8.26 -16.62
C GLU A 109 19.33 -7.94 -15.32
N TYR A 110 19.32 -6.67 -14.92
CA TYR A 110 20.02 -6.20 -13.72
C TYR A 110 19.43 -6.81 -12.43
N VAL A 111 18.10 -6.79 -12.30
CA VAL A 111 17.41 -7.41 -11.18
C VAL A 111 17.62 -8.92 -11.20
N ASN A 112 17.51 -9.59 -12.35
CA ASN A 112 17.78 -11.04 -12.48
C ASN A 112 19.20 -11.39 -11.99
N LYS A 113 20.21 -10.57 -12.32
CA LYS A 113 21.59 -10.74 -11.81
C LYS A 113 21.66 -10.69 -10.28
N ILE A 114 21.04 -9.70 -9.65
CA ILE A 114 20.97 -9.62 -8.18
C ILE A 114 20.20 -10.82 -7.60
N LEU A 115 19.05 -11.15 -8.19
CA LEU A 115 18.19 -12.25 -7.73
C LEU A 115 18.91 -13.60 -7.84
N PHE A 116 19.70 -13.81 -8.89
CA PHE A 116 20.55 -14.98 -9.07
C PHE A 116 21.67 -15.03 -8.03
N GLU A 117 22.33 -13.91 -7.77
CA GLU A 117 23.40 -13.81 -6.78
C GLU A 117 22.92 -14.20 -5.38
N ILE A 118 21.68 -13.89 -5.00
CA ILE A 118 21.07 -14.36 -3.74
C ILE A 118 21.00 -15.90 -3.68
N LEU A 119 20.71 -16.56 -4.81
CA LEU A 119 20.71 -18.03 -4.89
C LEU A 119 22.13 -18.59 -4.71
N ILE A 120 23.13 -17.93 -5.31
CA ILE A 120 24.55 -18.31 -5.19
C ILE A 120 25.05 -18.11 -3.76
N GLU A 121 24.75 -16.98 -3.12
CA GLU A 121 25.09 -16.69 -1.71
C GLU A 121 24.50 -17.75 -0.75
N TYR A 122 23.30 -18.27 -1.02
CA TYR A 122 22.68 -19.37 -0.26
C TYR A 122 23.34 -20.74 -0.51
N LEU A 123 23.65 -21.06 -1.77
CA LEU A 123 24.37 -22.29 -2.14
C LEU A 123 25.74 -22.35 -1.45
N LEU A 124 26.37 -21.20 -1.21
CA LEU A 124 27.70 -21.06 -0.61
C LEU A 124 27.73 -20.85 0.92
N ASP A 125 26.57 -20.83 1.59
CA ASP A 125 26.44 -20.52 3.04
C ASP A 125 26.89 -19.10 3.45
N LEU A 126 26.90 -18.15 2.50
CA LEU A 126 27.34 -16.78 2.76
C LEU A 126 26.27 -15.92 3.44
N ASP A 127 25.02 -16.03 2.99
CA ASP A 127 23.90 -15.27 3.56
C ASP A 127 22.56 -16.00 3.41
N VAL A 128 22.23 -16.84 4.40
CA VAL A 128 20.97 -17.59 4.43
C VAL A 128 19.76 -16.66 4.64
N LYS A 129 19.94 -15.49 5.26
CA LYS A 129 18.84 -14.58 5.63
C LYS A 129 18.16 -13.97 4.42
N LYS A 130 18.88 -13.73 3.33
CA LYS A 130 18.26 -13.27 2.08
C LYS A 130 17.29 -14.30 1.51
N ILE A 131 17.57 -15.59 1.62
CA ILE A 131 16.61 -16.65 1.22
C ILE A 131 15.42 -16.73 2.18
N GLU A 132 15.56 -16.33 3.44
CA GLU A 132 14.42 -16.11 4.34
C GLU A 132 13.58 -14.93 3.85
N SER A 133 14.19 -13.78 3.51
CA SER A 133 13.51 -12.66 2.85
C SER A 133 12.85 -13.03 1.51
N LEU A 134 13.41 -13.94 0.71
CA LEU A 134 12.79 -14.40 -0.53
C LEU A 134 11.60 -15.35 -0.30
N LYS A 135 11.72 -16.30 0.65
CA LYS A 135 10.59 -17.16 1.08
C LYS A 135 9.42 -16.29 1.48
N LEU A 136 9.75 -15.26 2.26
CA LEU A 136 8.85 -14.23 2.69
C LEU A 136 7.99 -13.68 1.55
N PHE A 137 8.57 -12.95 0.60
CA PHE A 137 7.76 -12.15 -0.33
C PHE A 137 7.00 -13.03 -1.35
N LYS A 138 6.87 -14.34 -1.07
CA LYS A 138 6.28 -15.41 -1.87
C LYS A 138 7.03 -15.59 -3.19
N LEU A 139 8.30 -15.17 -3.23
CA LEU A 139 9.13 -15.12 -4.43
C LEU A 139 9.72 -16.49 -4.77
N VAL A 140 10.05 -17.29 -3.75
CA VAL A 140 10.54 -18.68 -3.93
C VAL A 140 9.60 -19.69 -3.26
N SER A 141 9.45 -20.86 -3.87
CA SER A 141 8.64 -21.96 -3.35
C SER A 141 9.45 -22.87 -2.41
N SER A 142 8.78 -23.50 -1.44
CA SER A 142 9.43 -24.46 -0.51
C SER A 142 10.03 -25.65 -1.26
N SER A 143 9.42 -26.09 -2.36
CA SER A 143 9.94 -27.13 -3.25
C SER A 143 11.23 -26.70 -3.96
N PHE A 144 11.30 -25.46 -4.46
CA PHE A 144 12.51 -24.93 -5.08
C PHE A 144 13.68 -24.84 -4.09
N ILE A 145 13.43 -24.39 -2.86
CA ILE A 145 14.46 -24.37 -1.79
C ILE A 145 14.90 -25.79 -1.41
N GLY A 146 13.97 -26.75 -1.41
CA GLY A 146 14.28 -28.17 -1.27
C GLY A 146 15.26 -28.65 -2.34
N LYS A 147 15.00 -28.34 -3.61
CA LYS A 147 15.91 -28.64 -4.73
C LYS A 147 17.28 -27.96 -4.55
N LEU A 148 17.33 -26.65 -4.27
CA LEU A 148 18.58 -25.92 -4.04
C LEU A 148 19.43 -26.56 -2.95
N SER A 149 18.78 -27.00 -1.86
CA SER A 149 19.44 -27.65 -0.74
C SER A 149 19.93 -29.06 -1.08
N GLN A 150 19.17 -29.83 -1.87
CA GLN A 150 19.62 -31.12 -2.41
C GLN A 150 20.81 -30.96 -3.36
N PHE A 151 20.73 -30.04 -4.32
CA PHE A 151 21.82 -29.75 -5.27
C PHE A 151 23.11 -29.34 -4.53
N LYS A 152 22.99 -28.46 -3.54
CA LYS A 152 24.09 -28.08 -2.65
C LYS A 152 24.72 -29.29 -1.94
N ASN A 153 23.91 -30.14 -1.34
CA ASN A 153 24.38 -31.32 -0.61
C ASN A 153 25.03 -32.38 -1.50
N ILE A 154 24.72 -32.42 -2.81
CA ILE A 154 25.28 -33.37 -3.77
C ILE A 154 26.56 -32.81 -4.41
N HIS A 155 26.53 -31.57 -4.91
CA HIS A 155 27.61 -31.05 -5.78
C HIS A 155 28.57 -30.09 -5.07
N LEU A 156 28.15 -29.39 -4.00
CA LEU A 156 28.96 -28.37 -3.29
C LEU A 156 29.70 -28.91 -2.06
N ILE A 157 29.98 -30.21 -2.04
CA ILE A 157 30.78 -30.86 -0.99
C ILE A 157 32.26 -30.43 -1.07
N SER A 158 32.79 -30.15 -2.27
CA SER A 158 34.21 -29.81 -2.48
C SER A 158 34.47 -28.30 -2.53
N ASN A 159 35.57 -27.84 -1.92
CA ASN A 159 35.99 -26.44 -1.99
C ASN A 159 36.24 -25.98 -3.44
N LYS A 160 36.77 -26.84 -4.32
CA LYS A 160 36.95 -26.51 -5.74
C LYS A 160 35.62 -26.22 -6.47
N THR A 161 34.54 -26.87 -6.06
CA THR A 161 33.20 -26.59 -6.60
C THR A 161 32.64 -25.29 -6.04
N LYS A 162 32.83 -25.05 -4.73
CA LYS A 162 32.43 -23.79 -4.09
C LYS A 162 33.17 -22.59 -4.68
N GLU A 163 34.47 -22.69 -4.90
CA GLU A 163 35.30 -21.67 -5.56
C GLU A 163 34.82 -21.39 -6.99
N PHE A 164 34.43 -22.41 -7.75
CA PHE A 164 33.86 -22.22 -9.09
C PHE A 164 32.49 -21.53 -9.05
N ILE A 165 31.61 -21.89 -8.11
CA ILE A 165 30.30 -21.25 -7.98
C ILE A 165 30.39 -19.84 -7.37
N ALA A 166 31.44 -19.54 -6.60
CA ALA A 166 31.75 -18.20 -6.09
C ALA A 166 32.46 -17.29 -7.10
N TYR A 167 32.82 -17.81 -8.28
CA TYR A 167 33.62 -17.07 -9.26
C TYR A 167 32.75 -16.07 -10.04
N PRO A 168 33.18 -14.80 -10.22
CA PRO A 168 32.41 -13.79 -10.94
C PRO A 168 32.14 -14.14 -12.41
N ASP A 169 32.91 -15.07 -12.98
CA ASP A 169 32.89 -15.44 -14.40
C ASP A 169 31.84 -16.51 -14.75
N ILE A 170 30.88 -16.82 -13.88
CA ILE A 170 29.71 -17.67 -14.23
C ILE A 170 29.00 -17.13 -15.49
N GLU A 171 28.99 -15.80 -15.66
CA GLU A 171 28.40 -15.11 -16.80
C GLU A 171 29.10 -15.40 -18.13
N GLU A 172 30.32 -15.95 -18.15
CA GLU A 172 30.97 -16.46 -19.36
C GLU A 172 30.29 -17.74 -19.87
N TYR A 173 29.79 -18.59 -18.97
CA TYR A 173 29.28 -19.94 -19.25
C TYR A 173 27.75 -20.04 -19.21
N LEU A 174 27.07 -19.11 -18.52
CA LEU A 174 25.63 -19.13 -18.28
C LEU A 174 25.02 -17.75 -18.58
N ASN A 175 23.94 -17.72 -19.34
CA ASN A 175 23.07 -16.55 -19.43
C ASN A 175 22.14 -16.51 -18.21
N ILE A 176 22.30 -15.54 -17.33
CA ILE A 176 21.53 -15.47 -16.07
C ILE A 176 20.03 -15.23 -16.31
N SER A 177 19.66 -14.56 -17.40
CA SER A 177 18.26 -14.18 -17.69
C SER A 177 17.37 -15.36 -18.09
N ASP A 178 17.91 -16.35 -18.81
CA ASP A 178 17.16 -17.53 -19.32
C ASP A 178 17.78 -18.88 -18.95
N LEU A 179 18.91 -18.88 -18.23
CA LEU A 179 19.70 -20.03 -17.81
C LEU A 179 20.17 -20.94 -18.95
N SER A 180 20.29 -20.39 -20.16
CA SER A 180 20.95 -21.06 -21.30
C SER A 180 22.46 -21.09 -21.11
N ILE A 181 23.08 -22.20 -21.52
CA ILE A 181 24.54 -22.35 -21.48
C ILE A 181 25.12 -21.66 -22.70
N LYS A 182 26.10 -20.78 -22.46
CA LYS A 182 26.92 -20.17 -23.49
C LYS A 182 27.94 -21.21 -23.96
N VAL A 183 27.60 -21.93 -25.03
CA VAL A 183 28.53 -22.87 -25.67
C VAL A 183 29.56 -22.05 -26.45
N GLU A 184 30.74 -21.84 -25.88
CA GLU A 184 31.88 -21.34 -26.66
C GLU A 184 32.21 -22.33 -27.78
N THR A 185 32.08 -21.87 -29.02
CA THR A 185 32.77 -22.48 -30.15
C THR A 185 34.28 -22.31 -29.95
N THR A 186 34.94 -23.37 -29.50
CA THR A 186 36.36 -23.37 -29.17
C THR A 186 37.23 -22.91 -30.35
N ASN A 187 37.71 -21.67 -30.30
CA ASN A 187 38.87 -21.21 -31.06
C ASN A 187 39.77 -20.37 -30.15
N LYS A 188 40.42 -21.07 -29.22
CA LYS A 188 41.45 -20.52 -28.34
C LYS A 188 42.58 -19.89 -29.15
N ASN A 189 42.95 -18.67 -28.79
CA ASN A 189 44.30 -18.17 -28.98
C ASN A 189 44.76 -17.52 -27.65
N PRO A 190 45.44 -18.26 -26.75
CA PRO A 190 45.89 -17.72 -25.48
C PRO A 190 47.13 -16.85 -25.71
N LYS A 191 47.00 -15.53 -25.57
CA LYS A 191 48.15 -14.63 -25.55
C LYS A 191 48.32 -13.95 -24.18
N LYS A 192 49.29 -14.53 -23.46
CA LYS A 192 50.20 -13.89 -22.51
C LYS A 192 49.62 -12.99 -21.41
N ILE A 193 49.72 -13.52 -20.20
CA ILE A 193 50.14 -12.76 -19.03
C ILE A 193 51.55 -12.19 -19.31
N ASP A 194 51.77 -10.91 -19.04
CA ASP A 194 53.09 -10.28 -18.86
C ASP A 194 53.03 -9.32 -17.64
N ILE A 195 54.19 -9.02 -17.04
CA ILE A 195 54.33 -8.71 -15.60
C ILE A 195 54.81 -7.26 -15.32
N SER A 196 54.25 -6.58 -14.31
CA SER A 196 54.91 -5.54 -13.46
C SER A 196 53.96 -5.15 -12.29
N ILE A 197 54.32 -5.20 -11.00
CA ILE A 197 55.38 -4.55 -10.19
C ILE A 197 55.05 -3.11 -9.75
N MET A 198 54.72 -3.00 -8.45
CA MET A 198 54.94 -1.91 -7.46
C MET A 198 54.45 -0.46 -7.71
N ASN A 199 54.12 0.19 -6.57
CA ASN A 199 54.27 1.60 -6.16
C ASN A 199 54.69 2.62 -7.25
N ASP A 200 54.09 3.81 -7.34
CA ASP A 200 54.40 4.85 -6.35
C ASP A 200 53.50 6.11 -6.33
N GLU A 201 53.68 6.87 -5.24
CA GLU A 201 53.53 8.32 -5.06
C GLU A 201 52.20 9.10 -5.26
N LYS A 202 51.80 9.71 -4.14
CA LYS A 202 50.93 10.90 -3.98
C LYS A 202 51.36 12.06 -4.89
N LYS A 203 50.38 12.87 -5.35
CA LYS A 203 50.48 14.34 -5.40
C LYS A 203 49.17 15.00 -4.95
N THR A 204 49.28 16.21 -4.40
CA THR A 204 48.29 16.84 -3.51
C THR A 204 47.94 18.27 -3.97
N TYR A 205 46.86 18.84 -3.40
CA TYR A 205 46.41 20.25 -3.44
C TYR A 205 45.46 20.63 -4.62
N LYS A 206 44.42 21.46 -4.44
CA LYS A 206 43.93 22.22 -3.25
C LYS A 206 42.42 22.55 -3.36
N SER A 207 41.79 22.79 -2.20
CA SER A 207 40.61 23.64 -1.84
C SER A 207 39.71 24.28 -2.94
N GLU A 208 38.41 24.53 -2.75
CA GLU A 208 37.75 25.16 -1.58
C GLU A 208 36.28 24.68 -1.33
N GLU A 209 35.93 24.62 -0.04
CA GLU A 209 34.64 24.83 0.67
C GLU A 209 33.27 24.37 0.07
N GLY A 210 32.33 23.82 0.87
CA GLY A 210 32.25 23.79 2.34
C GLY A 210 31.65 22.50 2.92
N GLU A 211 32.15 22.11 4.09
CA GLU A 211 31.64 21.00 4.89
C GLU A 211 30.40 21.42 5.71
N ILE A 212 29.38 20.56 5.78
CA ILE A 212 28.38 20.60 6.84
C ILE A 212 28.71 19.47 7.83
N ASP A 213 28.93 19.86 9.07
CA ASP A 213 29.57 19.03 10.10
C ASP A 213 28.69 17.85 10.56
N THR A 214 28.96 16.67 10.01
CA THR A 214 28.31 15.41 10.44
C THR A 214 28.77 14.93 11.83
N LEU A 215 29.86 15.48 12.38
CA LEU A 215 30.41 15.12 13.67
C LEU A 215 29.65 15.79 14.83
N ASP A 216 29.07 16.97 14.61
CA ASP A 216 28.31 17.69 15.64
C ASP A 216 26.93 17.05 15.90
N ILE A 217 26.25 16.57 14.84
CA ILE A 217 24.98 15.83 14.97
C ILE A 217 25.16 14.54 15.78
N LEU A 218 26.25 13.80 15.55
CA LEU A 218 26.56 12.58 16.31
C LEU A 218 26.87 12.89 17.79
N LYS A 219 27.61 13.98 18.08
CA LYS A 219 27.86 14.42 19.47
C LYS A 219 26.58 14.88 20.17
N GLN A 220 25.67 15.56 19.46
CA GLN A 220 24.37 15.95 20.00
C GLN A 220 23.47 14.73 20.30
N LEU A 221 23.46 13.73 19.42
CA LEU A 221 22.74 12.46 19.64
C LEU A 221 23.33 11.63 20.79
N GLU A 222 24.66 11.53 20.91
CA GLU A 222 25.30 10.87 22.05
C GLU A 222 25.03 11.59 23.38
N LYS A 223 24.99 12.93 23.36
CA LYS A 223 24.66 13.73 24.55
C LYS A 223 23.19 13.53 24.95
N ALA A 224 22.25 13.63 24.02
CA ALA A 224 20.83 13.36 24.27
C ALA A 224 20.59 11.92 24.79
N LYS A 225 21.36 10.94 24.30
CA LYS A 225 21.29 9.54 24.76
C LYS A 225 21.88 9.37 26.17
N LYS A 226 22.98 10.06 26.51
CA LYS A 226 23.53 10.08 27.88
C LYS A 226 22.62 10.79 28.87
N ASP A 227 22.03 11.92 28.48
CA ASP A 227 21.12 12.67 29.35
C ASP A 227 19.83 11.85 29.61
N SER A 228 19.29 11.17 28.60
CA SER A 228 18.13 10.27 28.76
C SER A 228 18.37 9.06 29.68
N ILE A 229 19.61 8.53 29.71
CA ILE A 229 19.98 7.42 30.60
C ILE A 229 20.16 7.92 32.05
N LYS A 230 20.73 9.12 32.24
CA LYS A 230 20.85 9.73 33.57
C LYS A 230 19.50 9.97 34.26
N THR A 231 18.44 10.26 33.51
CA THR A 231 17.08 10.40 34.06
C THR A 231 16.46 9.09 34.54
N LEU A 232 17.04 7.93 34.18
CA LEU A 232 16.51 6.60 34.51
C LEU A 232 17.26 5.91 35.66
N GLU A 233 18.40 6.43 36.12
CA GLU A 233 19.28 5.76 37.10
C GLU A 233 19.20 6.31 38.54
N THR A 234 18.22 7.15 38.89
CA THR A 234 18.05 7.65 40.28
C THR A 234 16.73 7.24 40.95
N PRO A 235 16.67 6.07 41.60
CA PRO A 235 15.61 5.73 42.54
C PRO A 235 15.99 6.14 43.98
N LYS A 236 15.08 6.82 44.70
CA LYS A 236 14.97 6.72 46.16
C LYS A 236 13.65 7.30 46.69
N MET A 237 13.02 6.55 47.60
CA MET A 237 11.90 6.99 48.44
C MET A 237 12.43 7.82 49.62
N GLU A 238 11.61 8.74 50.16
CA GLU A 238 11.24 8.82 51.59
C GLU A 238 10.16 9.93 51.78
N VAL A 239 8.95 9.60 52.25
CA VAL A 239 8.44 9.83 53.64
C VAL A 239 8.22 11.33 53.95
N SER A 240 6.98 11.84 54.07
CA SER A 240 6.17 11.70 55.30
C SER A 240 4.67 12.04 55.13
N LYS A 241 3.82 11.29 55.86
CA LYS A 241 2.42 11.62 56.29
C LYS A 241 2.45 12.66 57.45
N PRO A 242 1.35 13.21 58.05
CA PRO A 242 -0.05 12.73 58.17
C PRO A 242 -1.12 13.85 57.92
N SER A 243 -2.42 13.79 58.24
CA SER A 243 -3.16 13.03 59.28
C SER A 243 -4.70 12.98 59.13
N LEU A 244 -5.30 11.93 59.74
CA LEU A 244 -6.64 11.82 60.37
C LEU A 244 -7.89 12.02 59.49
N GLU A 245 -8.57 10.96 59.01
CA GLU A 245 -9.50 10.02 59.70
C GLU A 245 -10.96 10.50 59.84
N PRO A 246 -11.95 9.58 59.93
CA PRO A 246 -13.17 9.66 59.11
C PRO A 246 -14.45 9.78 59.95
N LEU A 247 -15.61 9.68 59.29
CA LEU A 247 -16.79 9.09 59.93
C LEU A 247 -17.63 8.30 58.90
N GLU A 248 -17.97 7.08 59.30
CA GLU A 248 -18.70 6.09 58.53
C GLU A 248 -20.11 5.92 59.12
N GLN A 249 -21.04 5.38 58.31
CA GLN A 249 -22.29 4.72 58.72
C GLN A 249 -23.42 5.55 59.40
N LEU A 250 -24.62 5.44 58.82
CA LEU A 250 -25.84 5.11 59.56
C LEU A 250 -26.89 4.52 58.60
N ASN A 251 -27.19 3.22 58.77
CA ASN A 251 -28.34 2.55 58.16
C ASN A 251 -29.53 2.62 59.13
N SER A 252 -30.73 2.93 58.63
CA SER A 252 -32.06 2.59 59.17
C SER A 252 -33.08 3.57 58.59
N ASP A 253 -34.33 3.25 58.27
CA ASP A 253 -35.07 2.04 57.91
C ASP A 253 -36.50 2.55 57.61
N GLU A 254 -37.41 1.69 57.14
CA GLU A 254 -38.87 1.89 57.18
C GLU A 254 -39.52 3.11 56.44
N GLY A 255 -39.70 2.92 55.13
CA GLY A 255 -41.02 2.73 54.53
C GLY A 255 -42.16 3.75 54.72
N HIS A 256 -42.65 4.31 53.60
CA HIS A 256 -44.07 4.64 53.40
C HIS A 256 -44.49 4.44 51.93
N GLN A 257 -45.43 3.53 51.69
CA GLN A 257 -46.13 3.42 50.40
C GLN A 257 -47.09 4.60 50.24
N LYS A 258 -47.03 5.31 49.10
CA LYS A 258 -48.20 6.07 48.59
C LYS A 258 -48.26 6.02 47.06
N ILE A 259 -49.31 5.39 46.57
CA ILE A 259 -49.73 5.38 45.18
C ILE A 259 -50.36 6.75 44.87
N ILE A 260 -49.85 7.46 43.87
CA ILE A 260 -50.61 8.50 43.15
C ILE A 260 -50.37 8.31 41.65
N GLN A 261 -51.45 8.48 40.89
CA GLN A 261 -51.60 8.14 39.48
C GLN A 261 -50.92 9.11 38.51
N GLU A 262 -50.63 8.57 37.33
CA GLU A 262 -50.68 9.19 36.00
C GLU A 262 -50.69 10.73 35.88
N VAL A 263 -49.61 11.28 35.32
CA VAL A 263 -49.71 12.39 34.36
C VAL A 263 -48.86 12.03 33.14
N LYS A 264 -49.50 11.80 31.99
CA LYS A 264 -48.84 11.74 30.69
C LYS A 264 -48.41 13.15 30.26
N PRO A 265 -47.13 13.42 29.96
CA PRO A 265 -46.77 14.55 29.11
C PRO A 265 -47.14 14.19 27.67
N THR A 266 -48.01 14.99 27.07
CA THR A 266 -48.42 14.88 25.66
C THR A 266 -47.23 14.86 24.71
N THR A 267 -47.24 13.89 23.79
CA THR A 267 -46.42 13.89 22.58
C THR A 267 -46.57 15.22 21.83
N PRO A 268 -45.47 15.88 21.42
CA PRO A 268 -45.53 16.82 20.32
C PRO A 268 -45.94 16.01 19.08
N ILE A 269 -47.07 16.36 18.48
CA ILE A 269 -47.49 15.79 17.19
C ILE A 269 -46.64 16.48 16.11
N THR A 270 -45.42 15.99 15.90
CA THR A 270 -44.74 16.19 14.62
C THR A 270 -45.48 15.36 13.57
N PRO A 271 -45.85 15.93 12.42
CA PRO A 271 -46.63 15.21 11.43
C PRO A 271 -45.84 14.00 10.93
N LYS A 272 -46.46 12.82 10.99
CA LYS A 272 -46.07 11.71 10.11
C LYS A 272 -46.34 12.14 8.68
N ILE A 273 -45.32 12.72 8.05
CA ILE A 273 -45.22 12.67 6.59
C ILE A 273 -44.83 11.23 6.32
N ASP A 274 -45.82 10.41 5.97
CA ASP A 274 -45.57 9.13 5.34
C ASP A 274 -44.93 9.42 3.98
N TYR A 275 -43.60 9.56 4.00
CA TYR A 275 -42.81 9.47 2.79
C TYR A 275 -43.02 8.05 2.28
N VAL A 276 -43.86 7.92 1.25
CA VAL A 276 -43.70 6.85 0.26
C VAL A 276 -42.36 7.12 -0.43
N THR A 277 -41.28 6.71 0.24
CA THR A 277 -40.00 6.51 -0.42
C THR A 277 -40.21 5.36 -1.39
N ASP A 278 -40.20 5.66 -2.68
CA ASP A 278 -39.79 4.65 -3.66
C ASP A 278 -38.48 4.04 -3.13
N GLU A 279 -38.49 2.75 -2.79
CA GLU A 279 -37.31 2.03 -2.29
C GLU A 279 -36.27 1.89 -3.42
N LYS A 280 -35.51 2.96 -3.65
CA LYS A 280 -34.46 3.04 -4.67
C LYS A 280 -33.15 2.60 -4.04
N ALA A 281 -32.55 1.56 -4.65
CA ALA A 281 -31.30 0.95 -4.22
C ALA A 281 -30.25 1.99 -3.81
N GLU A 282 -29.72 1.83 -2.60
CA GLU A 282 -28.60 2.61 -2.07
C GLU A 282 -27.30 2.16 -2.75
N ILE A 283 -26.43 3.12 -3.09
CA ILE A 283 -25.11 2.84 -3.67
C ILE A 283 -24.06 2.87 -2.56
N PHE A 284 -22.93 2.18 -2.71
CA PHE A 284 -21.87 2.17 -1.69
C PHE A 284 -21.42 3.55 -1.19
N LEU A 285 -21.48 4.59 -2.03
CA LEU A 285 -21.17 5.97 -1.65
C LEU A 285 -22.13 6.55 -0.60
N ASP A 286 -23.34 6.02 -0.45
CA ASP A 286 -24.33 6.43 0.56
C ASP A 286 -24.03 5.85 1.95
N TYR A 287 -23.26 4.75 2.00
CA TYR A 287 -22.81 4.13 3.24
C TYR A 287 -21.45 4.65 3.75
N ILE A 288 -20.78 5.57 3.04
CA ILE A 288 -19.49 6.11 3.50
C ILE A 288 -19.67 6.89 4.80
N GLY A 289 -18.95 6.48 5.85
CA GLY A 289 -19.10 7.01 7.20
C GLY A 289 -20.14 6.29 8.04
N ASN A 290 -20.90 5.34 7.46
CA ASN A 290 -21.74 4.42 8.20
C ASN A 290 -21.87 3.06 7.48
N LEU A 291 -20.74 2.39 7.23
CA LEU A 291 -20.72 1.14 6.45
C LEU A 291 -21.51 0.02 7.17
N PRO A 292 -22.53 -0.59 6.53
CA PRO A 292 -23.28 -1.68 7.14
C PRO A 292 -22.46 -2.98 7.15
N PRO A 293 -22.79 -3.94 8.03
CA PRO A 293 -22.29 -5.30 7.91
C PRO A 293 -22.61 -5.91 6.54
N VAL A 294 -21.62 -6.52 5.91
CA VAL A 294 -21.75 -7.22 4.63
C VAL A 294 -22.51 -8.54 4.86
N ASN A 295 -23.25 -9.01 3.84
CA ASN A 295 -23.96 -10.30 3.92
C ASN A 295 -22.96 -11.43 4.29
N ALA A 296 -23.31 -12.21 5.32
CA ALA A 296 -22.54 -13.32 5.83
C ALA A 296 -22.14 -14.34 4.73
N GLU A 297 -22.99 -14.56 3.73
CA GLU A 297 -22.68 -15.45 2.60
C GLU A 297 -21.43 -14.98 1.83
N ILE A 298 -21.29 -13.67 1.61
CA ILE A 298 -20.08 -13.09 1.00
C ILE A 298 -18.89 -13.20 1.96
N ILE A 299 -19.07 -12.88 3.25
CA ILE A 299 -18.01 -12.96 4.24
C ILE A 299 -17.44 -14.39 4.33
N THR A 300 -18.28 -15.43 4.31
CA THR A 300 -17.84 -16.83 4.38
C THR A 300 -17.01 -17.29 3.17
N ARG A 301 -17.13 -16.61 2.01
CA ARG A 301 -16.26 -16.87 0.85
C ARG A 301 -14.86 -16.29 1.03
N PHE A 302 -14.72 -15.22 1.82
CA PHE A 302 -13.43 -14.63 2.13
C PHE A 302 -12.70 -15.39 3.25
N LYS A 303 -11.44 -15.74 3.01
CA LYS A 303 -10.59 -16.43 3.99
C LYS A 303 -9.92 -15.43 4.92
N ILE A 304 -10.67 -14.87 5.86
CA ILE A 304 -10.19 -13.85 6.81
C ILE A 304 -9.97 -14.49 8.19
N ASN A 305 -8.76 -14.40 8.73
CA ASN A 305 -8.51 -14.73 10.13
C ASN A 305 -8.89 -13.53 11.02
N THR A 306 -10.13 -13.51 11.51
CA THR A 306 -10.71 -12.41 12.29
C THR A 306 -9.99 -12.17 13.62
N VAL A 307 -9.51 -13.24 14.28
CA VAL A 307 -8.72 -13.16 15.53
C VAL A 307 -7.41 -12.41 15.30
N ASN A 308 -6.72 -12.71 14.20
CA ASN A 308 -5.48 -12.04 13.82
C ASN A 308 -5.70 -10.60 13.36
N LEU A 309 -6.77 -10.32 12.61
CA LEU A 309 -7.18 -8.96 12.29
C LEU A 309 -7.40 -8.14 13.57
N LEU A 310 -8.16 -8.65 14.55
CA LEU A 310 -8.36 -7.99 15.85
C LEU A 310 -7.04 -7.77 16.60
N ASN A 311 -6.14 -8.76 16.61
CA ASN A 311 -4.84 -8.67 17.27
C ASN A 311 -3.82 -7.78 16.55
N SER A 312 -4.01 -7.48 15.26
CA SER A 312 -3.08 -6.65 14.48
C SER A 312 -2.83 -5.27 15.07
N ARG A 313 -3.82 -4.73 15.79
CA ARG A 313 -3.75 -3.46 16.54
C ARG A 313 -2.68 -3.44 17.63
N VAL A 314 -2.42 -4.57 18.28
CA VAL A 314 -1.47 -4.68 19.40
C VAL A 314 -0.03 -4.67 18.86
N VAL A 315 0.16 -5.21 17.66
CA VAL A 315 1.47 -5.33 17.01
C VAL A 315 1.81 -4.09 16.18
N ASN A 316 0.78 -3.38 15.68
CA ASN A 316 0.91 -2.11 14.95
C ASN A 316 0.17 -0.96 15.69
N PRO A 317 0.59 -0.61 16.93
CA PRO A 317 -0.15 0.32 17.78
C PRO A 317 -0.27 1.74 17.22
N ASP A 318 0.65 2.13 16.33
CA ASP A 318 0.72 3.50 15.78
C ASP A 318 -0.36 3.82 14.74
N PHE A 319 -1.22 2.86 14.33
CA PHE A 319 -2.23 3.00 13.25
C PHE A 319 -1.85 4.03 12.19
N LEU A 320 -0.87 3.61 11.39
CA LEU A 320 0.21 4.39 10.75
C LEU A 320 -0.16 5.75 10.10
N ASP A 321 -1.43 5.97 9.79
CA ASP A 321 -2.06 7.23 9.39
C ASP A 321 -3.59 7.09 9.49
N LEU A 322 -4.32 8.19 9.28
CA LEU A 322 -5.79 8.21 9.26
C LEU A 322 -6.41 7.27 8.20
N GLU A 323 -5.76 7.05 7.05
CA GLU A 323 -6.26 6.15 5.99
C GLU A 323 -6.33 4.70 6.52
N ASN A 324 -5.27 4.23 7.18
CA ASN A 324 -5.20 2.87 7.71
C ASN A 324 -6.10 2.66 8.93
N LEU A 325 -6.25 3.67 9.79
CA LEU A 325 -7.23 3.62 10.90
C LEU A 325 -8.67 3.55 10.36
N PHE A 326 -9.01 4.35 9.35
CA PHE A 326 -10.32 4.30 8.70
C PHE A 326 -10.59 2.92 8.07
N TYR A 327 -9.64 2.36 7.31
CA TYR A 327 -9.81 1.03 6.73
C TYR A 327 -10.01 -0.05 7.80
N TYR A 328 -9.23 -0.04 8.88
CA TYR A 328 -9.40 -1.00 9.97
C TYR A 328 -10.81 -0.94 10.59
N ILE A 329 -11.26 0.26 10.95
CA ILE A 329 -12.59 0.48 11.57
C ILE A 329 -13.70 0.01 10.62
N SER A 330 -13.59 0.40 9.35
CA SER A 330 -14.54 0.04 8.29
C SER A 330 -14.62 -1.46 8.07
N ILE A 331 -13.48 -2.16 8.07
CA ILE A 331 -13.44 -3.63 7.93
C ILE A 331 -14.11 -4.30 9.13
N ILE A 332 -13.81 -3.90 10.36
CA ILE A 332 -14.43 -4.48 11.57
C ILE A 332 -15.96 -4.34 11.52
N LYS A 333 -16.45 -3.17 11.10
CA LYS A 333 -17.88 -2.89 10.95
C LYS A 333 -18.53 -3.68 9.80
N MET A 334 -17.88 -3.72 8.63
CA MET A 334 -18.32 -4.54 7.48
C MET A 334 -18.33 -6.04 7.80
N LEU A 335 -17.49 -6.53 8.71
CA LEU A 335 -17.50 -7.92 9.17
C LEU A 335 -18.50 -8.18 10.30
N GLY A 336 -19.21 -7.17 10.80
CA GLY A 336 -20.15 -7.30 11.91
C GLY A 336 -19.49 -7.69 13.24
N ILE A 337 -18.19 -7.40 13.41
CA ILE A 337 -17.41 -7.76 14.59
C ILE A 337 -17.54 -6.64 15.65
N GLU A 338 -17.58 -7.02 16.93
CA GLU A 338 -17.59 -6.06 18.04
C GLU A 338 -16.34 -5.14 18.00
N PHE A 339 -16.56 -3.84 18.14
CA PHE A 339 -15.50 -2.86 17.93
C PHE A 339 -14.50 -2.87 19.10
N PRO A 340 -13.20 -3.11 18.86
CA PRO A 340 -12.27 -3.46 19.94
C PRO A 340 -11.69 -2.26 20.70
N PHE A 341 -12.00 -1.02 20.31
CA PHE A 341 -11.54 0.20 20.97
C PHE A 341 -12.66 0.94 21.69
N THR A 342 -12.31 1.54 22.81
CA THR A 342 -13.12 2.58 23.45
C THR A 342 -13.07 3.88 22.65
N SER A 343 -14.10 4.72 22.82
CA SER A 343 -14.13 6.06 22.22
C SER A 343 -12.94 6.93 22.67
N LEU A 344 -12.42 6.73 23.89
CA LEU A 344 -11.28 7.48 24.43
C LEU A 344 -9.97 7.13 23.70
N GLU A 345 -9.70 5.85 23.46
CA GLU A 345 -8.50 5.41 22.73
C GLU A 345 -8.48 5.99 21.31
N ILE A 346 -9.63 5.99 20.61
CA ILE A 346 -9.76 6.60 19.29
C ILE A 346 -9.47 8.10 19.34
N MET A 347 -9.96 8.83 20.35
CA MET A 347 -9.65 10.26 20.50
C MET A 347 -8.17 10.53 20.73
N GLU A 348 -7.47 9.72 21.52
CA GLU A 348 -6.02 9.89 21.72
C GLU A 348 -5.22 9.64 20.44
N ILE A 349 -5.61 8.65 19.62
CA ILE A 349 -4.97 8.42 18.31
C ILE A 349 -5.24 9.60 17.37
N LEU A 350 -6.51 10.03 17.24
CA LEU A 350 -6.89 11.13 16.33
C LEU A 350 -6.21 12.46 16.67
N LYS A 351 -5.93 12.75 17.95
CA LYS A 351 -5.17 13.96 18.36
C LYS A 351 -3.79 14.06 17.71
N ASN A 352 -3.19 12.97 17.21
CA ASN A 352 -1.90 13.01 16.53
C ASN A 352 -1.98 13.56 15.10
N TYR A 353 -3.20 13.67 14.56
CA TYR A 353 -3.51 14.06 13.18
C TYR A 353 -4.39 15.31 13.13
N VAL A 354 -4.27 16.19 14.13
CA VAL A 354 -5.02 17.45 14.21
C VAL A 354 -4.05 18.61 14.37
N SER A 355 -4.20 19.60 13.49
CA SER A 355 -3.49 20.87 13.46
C SER A 355 -4.52 22.00 13.44
N GLY A 356 -4.48 22.91 14.42
CA GLY A 356 -5.44 24.02 14.52
C GLY A 356 -6.92 23.60 14.66
N MET A 357 -7.21 22.45 15.28
CA MET A 357 -8.56 21.83 15.35
C MET A 357 -9.14 21.39 13.99
N VAL A 358 -8.29 21.19 12.98
CA VAL A 358 -8.63 20.61 11.67
C VAL A 358 -7.72 19.41 11.44
N PHE A 359 -8.18 18.37 10.73
CA PHE A 359 -7.34 17.19 10.47
C PHE A 359 -6.22 17.47 9.46
N SER A 360 -5.07 16.83 9.68
CA SER A 360 -3.81 16.98 8.93
C SER A 360 -3.00 15.67 8.95
N THR A 361 -1.94 15.57 8.16
CA THR A 361 -1.04 14.40 8.15
C THR A 361 -0.29 14.18 9.47
N SER A 362 -0.06 15.25 10.24
CA SER A 362 0.43 15.22 11.62
C SER A 362 0.11 16.53 12.34
N ARG A 363 0.29 16.58 13.67
CA ARG A 363 0.10 17.80 14.50
C ARG A 363 0.83 19.05 14.01
N ASN A 364 1.93 18.89 13.26
CA ASN A 364 2.78 20.00 12.82
C ASN A 364 2.53 20.39 11.36
N ASP A 365 1.75 19.61 10.61
CA ASP A 365 1.49 19.84 9.20
C ASP A 365 0.27 20.75 8.99
N SER A 366 0.17 21.33 7.79
CA SER A 366 -1.04 22.01 7.35
C SER A 366 -2.20 21.02 7.20
N PRO A 367 -3.45 21.43 7.47
CA PRO A 367 -4.62 20.64 7.12
C PRO A 367 -4.74 20.34 5.63
N ASP A 368 -5.32 19.19 5.30
CA ASP A 368 -5.57 18.78 3.91
C ASP A 368 -6.91 18.03 3.76
N PRO A 369 -7.61 18.13 2.61
CA PRO A 369 -8.92 17.49 2.42
C PRO A 369 -8.94 15.95 2.51
N ILE A 370 -7.82 15.26 2.32
CA ILE A 370 -7.76 13.79 2.37
C ILE A 370 -7.72 13.32 3.83
N CYS A 371 -6.90 13.97 4.67
CA CYS A 371 -6.91 13.73 6.11
C CYS A 371 -8.22 14.19 6.76
N ILE A 372 -8.81 15.31 6.31
CA ILE A 372 -10.15 15.74 6.74
C ILE A 372 -11.20 14.67 6.42
N TYR A 373 -11.22 14.11 5.21
CA TYR A 373 -12.12 13.02 4.88
C TYR A 373 -11.96 11.83 5.83
N TYR A 374 -10.74 11.29 5.98
CA TYR A 374 -10.54 10.09 6.79
C TYR A 374 -10.84 10.34 8.28
N GLY A 375 -10.44 11.48 8.84
CA GLY A 375 -10.74 11.84 10.23
C GLY A 375 -12.24 12.02 10.48
N LEU A 376 -12.97 12.67 9.57
CA LEU A 376 -14.43 12.76 9.65
C LEU A 376 -15.08 11.39 9.52
N ALA A 377 -14.64 10.57 8.57
CA ALA A 377 -15.21 9.24 8.33
C ALA A 377 -15.06 8.34 9.57
N ILE A 378 -13.88 8.33 10.21
CA ILE A 378 -13.64 7.63 11.49
C ILE A 378 -14.62 8.09 12.58
N LEU A 379 -14.84 9.39 12.69
CA LEU A 379 -15.75 9.96 13.69
C LEU A 379 -17.22 9.64 13.40
N THR A 380 -17.63 9.57 12.14
CA THR A 380 -19.01 9.21 11.77
C THR A 380 -19.24 7.70 11.93
N GLU A 381 -18.29 6.85 11.52
CA GLU A 381 -18.42 5.38 11.61
C GLU A 381 -18.67 4.88 13.04
N LEU A 382 -18.20 5.65 14.03
CA LEU A 382 -18.26 5.35 15.47
C LEU A 382 -19.28 6.22 16.26
N ASP A 383 -20.07 7.07 15.60
CA ASP A 383 -20.99 8.06 16.22
C ASP A 383 -20.31 9.00 17.25
N LEU A 384 -19.10 9.45 16.93
CA LEU A 384 -18.26 10.31 17.77
C LEU A 384 -18.17 11.76 17.26
N ILE A 385 -18.62 12.04 16.03
CA ILE A 385 -18.49 13.36 15.38
C ILE A 385 -19.11 14.52 16.17
N HIS A 386 -20.20 14.29 16.89
CA HIS A 386 -20.86 15.28 17.75
C HIS A 386 -20.43 15.21 19.24
N ARG A 387 -19.55 14.26 19.59
CA ARG A 387 -19.12 13.98 20.97
C ARG A 387 -17.66 14.37 21.23
N THR A 388 -16.94 14.81 20.21
CA THR A 388 -15.52 15.18 20.28
C THR A 388 -15.31 16.68 20.45
N ASN A 389 -14.23 17.05 21.14
CA ASN A 389 -13.73 18.42 21.27
C ASN A 389 -12.36 18.62 20.60
N ILE A 390 -11.83 17.61 19.89
CA ILE A 390 -10.50 17.70 19.28
C ILE A 390 -10.53 18.47 17.95
N ILE A 391 -11.69 18.54 17.30
CA ILE A 391 -11.89 19.26 16.03
C ILE A 391 -12.96 20.34 16.14
N ASN A 392 -12.89 21.32 15.23
CA ASN A 392 -13.90 22.34 15.02
C ASN A 392 -14.61 22.08 13.68
N LEU A 393 -15.84 21.54 13.72
CA LEU A 393 -16.63 21.24 12.52
C LEU A 393 -16.87 22.47 11.64
N HIS A 394 -17.08 23.65 12.24
CA HIS A 394 -17.27 24.89 11.49
C HIS A 394 -15.96 25.32 10.80
N GLY A 395 -14.82 25.23 11.49
CA GLY A 395 -13.51 25.52 10.90
C GLY A 395 -13.14 24.57 9.75
N ILE A 396 -13.48 23.28 9.89
CA ILE A 396 -13.35 22.29 8.81
C ILE A 396 -14.24 22.69 7.62
N GLU A 397 -15.49 23.06 7.86
CA GLU A 397 -16.44 23.47 6.82
C GLU A 397 -15.96 24.73 6.07
N GLU A 398 -15.42 25.73 6.78
CA GLU A 398 -14.83 26.92 6.17
C GLU A 398 -13.58 26.60 5.34
N PHE A 399 -12.70 25.73 5.83
CA PHE A 399 -11.53 25.24 5.10
C PHE A 399 -11.94 24.58 3.77
N LEU A 400 -12.84 23.59 3.82
CA LEU A 400 -13.34 22.90 2.62
C LEU A 400 -14.09 23.85 1.66
N LYS A 401 -14.80 24.86 2.19
CA LYS A 401 -15.45 25.90 1.38
C LYS A 401 -14.44 26.78 0.65
N ASN A 402 -13.24 26.97 1.19
CA ASN A 402 -12.15 27.71 0.55
C ASN A 402 -11.46 26.86 -0.52
N GLU A 403 -11.18 25.58 -0.25
CA GLU A 403 -10.66 24.64 -1.26
C GLU A 403 -11.58 24.58 -2.51
N LEU A 404 -12.90 24.49 -2.30
CA LEU A 404 -13.88 24.55 -3.40
C LEU A 404 -14.03 25.92 -4.08
N LYS A 405 -13.41 27.02 -3.60
CA LYS A 405 -13.35 28.30 -4.35
C LYS A 405 -12.28 28.23 -5.44
N THR A 406 -11.16 27.57 -5.12
CA THR A 406 -10.01 27.30 -5.99
C THR A 406 -10.08 25.91 -6.64
N PHE A 407 -11.30 25.47 -6.98
CA PHE A 407 -11.55 24.18 -7.60
C PHE A 407 -10.81 24.06 -8.95
N ILE A 408 -10.06 22.96 -9.10
CA ILE A 408 -9.29 22.61 -10.30
C ILE A 408 -9.79 21.22 -10.72
N PRO A 409 -10.56 21.06 -11.81
CA PRO A 409 -11.20 19.79 -12.19
C PRO A 409 -10.24 18.59 -12.23
N GLU A 410 -9.03 18.83 -12.72
CA GLU A 410 -7.94 17.86 -12.90
C GLU A 410 -7.45 17.27 -11.57
N LYS A 411 -7.64 17.96 -10.43
CA LYS A 411 -7.28 17.46 -9.09
C LYS A 411 -8.30 16.44 -8.54
N LEU A 412 -8.67 15.46 -9.35
CA LEU A 412 -9.73 14.48 -9.12
C LEU A 412 -9.73 13.86 -7.72
N LYS A 413 -8.58 13.34 -7.25
CA LYS A 413 -8.47 12.75 -5.92
C LYS A 413 -8.82 13.75 -4.81
N LEU A 414 -8.27 14.97 -4.89
CA LEU A 414 -8.50 16.03 -3.90
C LEU A 414 -9.97 16.48 -3.91
N ASN A 415 -10.52 16.68 -5.10
CA ASN A 415 -11.92 17.04 -5.31
C ASN A 415 -12.88 15.99 -4.73
N TYR A 416 -12.64 14.70 -5.02
CA TYR A 416 -13.44 13.59 -4.52
C TYR A 416 -13.45 13.52 -2.99
N HIS A 417 -12.28 13.64 -2.33
CA HIS A 417 -12.20 13.62 -0.86
C HIS A 417 -12.81 14.88 -0.21
N THR A 418 -12.71 16.04 -0.88
CA THR A 418 -13.38 17.28 -0.46
C THR A 418 -14.90 17.13 -0.52
N LEU A 419 -15.43 16.54 -1.60
CA LEU A 419 -16.86 16.26 -1.77
C LEU A 419 -17.39 15.22 -0.77
N LEU A 420 -16.62 14.14 -0.50
CA LEU A 420 -16.95 13.18 0.55
C LEU A 420 -16.94 13.82 1.95
N SER A 421 -15.97 14.69 2.24
CA SER A 421 -15.93 15.44 3.51
C SER A 421 -17.20 16.27 3.69
N PHE A 422 -17.65 16.97 2.63
CA PHE A 422 -18.93 17.65 2.66
C PHE A 422 -20.11 16.69 2.83
N LYS A 423 -20.12 15.50 2.20
CA LYS A 423 -21.19 14.50 2.40
C LYS A 423 -21.28 14.05 3.86
N LEU A 424 -20.14 13.87 4.54
CA LEU A 424 -20.07 13.52 5.96
C LEU A 424 -20.52 14.64 6.91
N LEU A 425 -20.28 15.91 6.54
CA LEU A 425 -20.75 17.07 7.30
C LEU A 425 -22.22 17.42 7.01
N ALA A 426 -22.75 17.02 5.85
CA ALA A 426 -24.01 17.55 5.34
C ALA A 426 -25.24 16.87 5.93
N LYS A 427 -25.99 17.63 6.73
CA LYS A 427 -27.45 17.63 6.65
C LYS A 427 -27.90 18.62 5.56
N ASN A 428 -27.71 18.20 4.30
CA ASN A 428 -28.42 18.58 3.06
C ASN A 428 -28.36 19.98 2.39
N GLU A 429 -27.74 21.06 2.91
CA GLU A 429 -27.90 22.39 2.25
C GLU A 429 -26.70 22.93 1.44
N ILE A 430 -25.44 22.78 1.91
CA ILE A 430 -24.30 23.53 1.36
C ILE A 430 -23.85 23.07 -0.04
N LEU A 431 -23.87 21.76 -0.31
CA LEU A 431 -23.49 21.22 -1.62
C LEU A 431 -24.44 21.66 -2.73
N PHE A 432 -25.73 21.79 -2.43
CA PHE A 432 -26.76 22.15 -3.41
C PHE A 432 -26.47 23.51 -4.06
N ALA A 433 -26.06 24.50 -3.27
CA ALA A 433 -25.73 25.85 -3.76
C ALA A 433 -24.45 25.94 -4.63
N ARG A 434 -23.58 24.93 -4.61
CA ARG A 434 -22.38 24.89 -5.48
C ARG A 434 -22.44 23.84 -6.59
N ARG A 435 -23.38 22.89 -6.53
CA ARG A 435 -23.60 21.84 -7.54
C ARG A 435 -23.68 22.41 -8.95
N GLU A 436 -24.47 23.46 -9.14
CA GLU A 436 -24.67 24.12 -10.45
C GLU A 436 -23.38 24.66 -11.08
N ARG A 437 -22.36 24.99 -10.28
CA ARG A 437 -21.04 25.43 -10.74
C ARG A 437 -20.05 24.28 -10.93
N LEU A 438 -20.03 23.31 -10.01
CA LEU A 438 -19.03 22.23 -10.01
C LEU A 438 -19.32 21.17 -11.08
N LEU A 439 -20.58 20.79 -11.25
CA LEU A 439 -20.97 19.68 -12.11
C LEU A 439 -20.61 19.94 -13.60
N PRO A 440 -20.83 21.14 -14.18
CA PRO A 440 -20.37 21.45 -15.54
C PRO A 440 -18.85 21.41 -15.69
N GLN A 441 -18.08 21.81 -14.66
CA GLN A 441 -16.62 21.83 -14.71
C GLN A 441 -16.02 20.42 -14.68
N ILE A 442 -16.64 19.50 -13.93
CA ILE A 442 -16.28 18.07 -13.91
C ILE A 442 -16.71 17.39 -15.23
N LEU A 443 -17.84 17.81 -15.80
CA LEU A 443 -18.34 17.31 -17.09
C LEU A 443 -17.49 17.74 -18.28
N SER A 444 -16.91 18.94 -18.25
CA SER A 444 -15.99 19.42 -19.30
C SER A 444 -14.58 18.83 -19.23
N LEU A 445 -14.27 18.02 -18.21
CA LEU A 445 -12.94 17.42 -18.04
C LEU A 445 -12.71 16.31 -19.06
N ASP A 446 -11.74 16.50 -19.94
CA ASP A 446 -11.25 15.47 -20.86
C ASP A 446 -10.32 14.49 -20.12
N LEU A 447 -10.95 13.56 -19.41
CA LEU A 447 -10.30 12.65 -18.47
C LEU A 447 -9.14 11.84 -19.10
N LEU A 448 -9.27 11.45 -20.37
CA LEU A 448 -8.30 10.57 -21.04
C LEU A 448 -7.02 11.29 -21.49
N ASN A 449 -7.03 12.63 -21.50
CA ASN A 449 -5.93 13.47 -21.97
C ASN A 449 -5.17 14.16 -20.81
N LEU A 450 -5.30 13.67 -19.58
CA LEU A 450 -4.55 14.16 -18.42
C LEU A 450 -3.11 13.64 -18.40
N GLU A 451 -2.15 14.50 -18.05
CA GLU A 451 -0.70 14.24 -18.10
C GLU A 451 -0.24 13.01 -17.31
N GLU A 452 -0.95 12.64 -16.24
CA GLU A 452 -0.65 11.49 -15.38
C GLU A 452 -1.82 10.48 -15.27
N PHE A 453 -2.76 10.48 -16.24
CA PHE A 453 -4.03 9.71 -16.17
C PHE A 453 -3.87 8.25 -15.70
N ASN A 454 -4.37 7.92 -14.51
CA ASN A 454 -4.49 6.55 -14.01
C ASN A 454 -5.92 6.05 -14.26
N PRO A 455 -6.17 5.13 -15.22
CA PRO A 455 -7.52 4.78 -15.65
C PRO A 455 -8.44 4.35 -14.51
N THR A 456 -7.97 3.42 -13.66
CA THR A 456 -8.80 2.86 -12.59
C THR A 456 -9.08 3.87 -11.47
N LEU A 457 -8.11 4.70 -11.09
CA LEU A 457 -8.30 5.70 -10.03
C LEU A 457 -9.11 6.91 -10.50
N ASP A 458 -8.79 7.44 -11.67
CA ASP A 458 -9.33 8.72 -12.13
C ASP A 458 -10.76 8.55 -12.64
N ILE A 459 -11.09 7.46 -13.33
CA ILE A 459 -12.48 7.10 -13.65
C ILE A 459 -13.29 6.91 -12.35
N PHE A 460 -12.74 6.23 -11.33
CA PHE A 460 -13.43 6.06 -10.05
C PHE A 460 -13.71 7.39 -9.35
N HIS A 461 -12.71 8.29 -9.25
CA HIS A 461 -12.88 9.60 -8.64
C HIS A 461 -13.84 10.51 -9.42
N HIS A 462 -13.80 10.45 -10.76
CA HIS A 462 -14.64 11.26 -11.65
C HIS A 462 -16.12 10.85 -11.56
N LEU A 463 -16.42 9.56 -11.78
CA LEU A 463 -17.79 9.02 -11.64
C LEU A 463 -18.31 9.16 -10.21
N GLY A 464 -17.45 8.93 -9.21
CA GLY A 464 -17.78 9.12 -7.80
C GLY A 464 -18.13 10.59 -7.48
N SER A 465 -17.41 11.55 -8.04
CA SER A 465 -17.69 12.99 -7.85
C SER A 465 -19.05 13.39 -8.42
N PHE A 466 -19.45 12.87 -9.59
CA PHE A 466 -20.81 13.06 -10.10
C PHE A 466 -21.86 12.50 -9.12
N LYS A 467 -21.70 11.26 -8.66
CA LYS A 467 -22.69 10.63 -7.75
C LYS A 467 -22.75 11.25 -6.36
N ILE A 468 -21.70 11.92 -5.88
CA ILE A 468 -21.74 12.70 -4.64
C ILE A 468 -22.47 14.04 -4.85
N LEU A 469 -22.24 14.72 -5.98
CA LEU A 469 -22.93 15.98 -6.31
C LEU A 469 -24.40 15.76 -6.69
N ASP A 470 -24.70 14.63 -7.31
CA ASP A 470 -26.02 14.24 -7.81
C ASP A 470 -26.12 12.71 -7.93
N ARG A 471 -26.75 12.08 -6.92
CA ARG A 471 -27.01 10.63 -6.89
C ARG A 471 -27.72 10.12 -8.16
N ASN A 472 -28.57 10.96 -8.75
CA ASN A 472 -29.40 10.61 -9.90
C ASN A 472 -28.77 10.99 -11.26
N PHE A 473 -27.56 11.55 -11.28
CA PHE A 473 -26.89 11.92 -12.52
C PHE A 473 -26.72 10.70 -13.43
N ASP A 474 -27.12 10.83 -14.70
CA ASP A 474 -26.95 9.75 -15.67
C ASP A 474 -25.50 9.71 -16.16
N LEU A 475 -24.88 8.53 -16.03
CA LEU A 475 -23.50 8.28 -16.45
C LEU A 475 -23.43 7.47 -17.76
N SER A 476 -24.57 7.17 -18.39
CA SER A 476 -24.68 6.35 -19.61
C SER A 476 -23.73 6.77 -20.74
N GLN A 477 -23.53 8.09 -20.91
CA GLN A 477 -22.60 8.67 -21.89
C GLN A 477 -21.15 8.20 -21.72
N PHE A 478 -20.74 7.81 -20.50
CA PHE A 478 -19.39 7.37 -20.19
C PHE A 478 -19.20 5.86 -20.35
N ASN A 479 -20.29 5.07 -20.40
CA ASN A 479 -20.24 3.60 -20.35
C ASN A 479 -19.27 3.03 -21.38
N VAL A 480 -19.46 3.33 -22.67
CA VAL A 480 -18.63 2.76 -23.75
C VAL A 480 -17.17 3.20 -23.62
N VAL A 481 -16.93 4.48 -23.35
CA VAL A 481 -15.58 5.06 -23.32
C VAL A 481 -14.77 4.48 -22.15
N TYR A 482 -15.31 4.54 -20.94
CA TYR A 482 -14.58 4.14 -19.72
C TYR A 482 -14.48 2.61 -19.59
N ILE A 483 -15.48 1.84 -20.02
CA ILE A 483 -15.38 0.37 -20.02
C ILE A 483 -14.34 -0.09 -21.04
N ASN A 484 -14.29 0.52 -22.23
CA ASN A 484 -13.26 0.18 -23.22
C ASN A 484 -11.85 0.54 -22.73
N GLU A 485 -11.68 1.66 -22.04
CA GLU A 485 -10.40 2.04 -21.45
C GLU A 485 -9.95 1.03 -20.38
N LEU A 486 -10.80 0.75 -19.39
CA LEU A 486 -10.50 -0.20 -18.31
C LEU A 486 -10.25 -1.62 -18.84
N LYS A 487 -10.92 -2.03 -19.92
CA LYS A 487 -10.72 -3.35 -20.57
C LYS A 487 -9.32 -3.53 -21.16
N LYS A 488 -8.58 -2.46 -21.49
CA LYS A 488 -7.18 -2.56 -21.94
C LYS A 488 -6.25 -3.14 -20.88
N HIS A 489 -6.59 -2.97 -19.60
CA HIS A 489 -5.79 -3.38 -18.44
C HIS A 489 -6.20 -4.75 -17.87
N LEU A 490 -7.11 -5.46 -18.54
CA LEU A 490 -7.52 -6.80 -18.15
C LEU A 490 -6.49 -7.84 -18.55
N THR A 491 -6.06 -8.62 -17.56
CA THR A 491 -5.19 -9.79 -17.78
C THR A 491 -6.00 -11.01 -18.24
N PRO A 492 -5.36 -12.07 -18.78
CA PRO A 492 -6.05 -13.30 -19.15
C PRO A 492 -6.80 -13.99 -18.00
N LYS A 493 -6.45 -13.69 -16.73
CA LYS A 493 -7.17 -14.18 -15.54
C LYS A 493 -8.47 -13.40 -15.25
N GLY A 494 -8.72 -12.30 -15.98
CA GLY A 494 -9.89 -11.44 -15.79
C GLY A 494 -9.78 -10.48 -14.60
N SER A 495 -8.55 -10.16 -14.20
CA SER A 495 -8.23 -9.12 -13.21
C SER A 495 -7.65 -7.89 -13.89
N VAL A 496 -7.80 -6.71 -13.26
CA VAL A 496 -7.07 -5.50 -13.68
C VAL A 496 -5.64 -5.60 -13.17
N ASN A 497 -4.65 -5.61 -14.06
CA ASN A 497 -3.22 -5.63 -13.75
C ASN A 497 -2.73 -6.72 -12.74
N GLU A 498 -3.50 -7.79 -12.52
CA GLU A 498 -3.32 -8.74 -11.40
C GLU A 498 -3.44 -8.12 -9.99
N LEU A 499 -4.04 -6.93 -9.86
CA LEU A 499 -4.18 -6.20 -8.60
C LEU A 499 -5.60 -6.29 -8.02
N ILE A 500 -5.72 -6.73 -6.76
CA ILE A 500 -7.01 -6.84 -6.05
C ILE A 500 -7.68 -5.46 -5.89
N THR A 501 -6.94 -4.43 -5.48
CA THR A 501 -7.51 -3.09 -5.25
C THR A 501 -7.98 -2.40 -6.53
N GLU A 502 -7.37 -2.69 -7.67
CA GLU A 502 -7.80 -2.16 -8.96
C GLU A 502 -9.00 -2.94 -9.51
N SER A 503 -8.97 -4.27 -9.40
CA SER A 503 -10.10 -5.14 -9.76
C SER A 503 -11.35 -4.79 -8.94
N ALA A 504 -11.19 -4.51 -7.64
CA ALA A 504 -12.27 -4.07 -6.76
C ALA A 504 -12.83 -2.69 -7.15
N LYS A 505 -11.97 -1.74 -7.52
CA LYS A 505 -12.40 -0.43 -8.04
C LYS A 505 -13.09 -0.55 -9.40
N MET A 506 -12.65 -1.45 -10.27
CA MET A 506 -13.33 -1.73 -11.53
C MET A 506 -14.75 -2.24 -11.29
N LEU A 507 -14.98 -3.15 -10.33
CA LEU A 507 -16.34 -3.53 -9.91
C LEU A 507 -17.14 -2.32 -9.41
N LEU A 508 -16.59 -1.48 -8.55
CA LEU A 508 -17.27 -0.26 -8.09
C LEU A 508 -17.58 0.72 -9.23
N ILE A 509 -16.71 0.82 -10.26
CA ILE A 509 -16.98 1.60 -11.48
C ILE A 509 -18.14 0.98 -12.28
N LEU A 510 -18.12 -0.33 -12.52
CA LEU A 510 -19.21 -1.05 -13.22
C LEU A 510 -20.55 -0.91 -12.47
N ASN A 511 -20.50 -0.78 -11.13
CA ASN A 511 -21.65 -0.46 -10.29
C ASN A 511 -22.13 1.00 -10.47
N LEU A 512 -21.22 2.00 -10.43
CA LEU A 512 -21.56 3.41 -10.66
C LEU A 512 -22.18 3.66 -12.05
N LEU A 513 -21.66 2.98 -13.07
CA LEU A 513 -22.16 3.03 -14.46
C LEU A 513 -23.45 2.24 -14.68
N ASN A 514 -23.90 1.44 -13.69
CA ASN A 514 -25.09 0.58 -13.76
C ASN A 514 -25.06 -0.43 -14.94
N VAL A 515 -23.90 -1.02 -15.20
CA VAL A 515 -23.66 -1.97 -16.33
C VAL A 515 -23.44 -3.42 -15.89
N GLN A 516 -23.62 -3.75 -14.60
CA GLN A 516 -23.31 -5.06 -14.02
C GLN A 516 -23.98 -6.22 -14.78
N ASN A 517 -25.21 -6.03 -15.27
CA ASN A 517 -25.93 -7.03 -16.06
C ASN A 517 -25.35 -7.21 -17.48
N GLN A 518 -24.89 -6.11 -18.09
CA GLN A 518 -24.31 -6.09 -19.43
C GLN A 518 -22.89 -6.69 -19.43
N GLU A 519 -22.13 -6.42 -18.37
CA GLU A 519 -20.75 -6.87 -18.14
C GLU A 519 -20.68 -8.02 -17.11
N SER A 520 -21.72 -8.85 -17.02
CA SER A 520 -21.85 -9.90 -16.00
C SER A 520 -20.68 -10.88 -16.00
N LEU A 521 -20.25 -11.37 -17.17
CA LEU A 521 -19.09 -12.27 -17.28
C LEU A 521 -17.77 -11.62 -16.82
N LEU A 522 -17.63 -10.30 -16.98
CA LEU A 522 -16.49 -9.54 -16.47
C LEU A 522 -16.59 -9.36 -14.95
N CYS A 523 -17.77 -9.02 -14.42
CA CYS A 523 -18.01 -8.92 -12.99
C CYS A 523 -17.66 -10.24 -12.27
N ASN A 524 -18.09 -11.38 -12.82
CA ASN A 524 -17.82 -12.70 -12.24
C ASN A 524 -16.32 -13.02 -12.18
N ARG A 525 -15.57 -12.67 -13.22
CA ARG A 525 -14.11 -12.86 -13.25
C ARG A 525 -13.40 -12.02 -12.20
N LEU A 526 -13.77 -10.74 -12.09
CA LEU A 526 -13.22 -9.82 -11.09
C LEU A 526 -13.56 -10.28 -9.66
N LEU A 527 -14.82 -10.66 -9.40
CA LEU A 527 -15.28 -11.15 -8.10
C LEU A 527 -14.53 -12.42 -7.67
N ASN A 528 -14.46 -13.43 -8.54
CA ASN A 528 -13.74 -14.67 -8.24
C ASN A 528 -12.25 -14.40 -8.04
N PHE A 529 -11.62 -13.55 -8.88
CA PHE A 529 -10.24 -13.15 -8.66
C PHE A 529 -10.02 -12.49 -7.29
N ILE A 530 -10.87 -11.56 -6.87
CA ILE A 530 -10.75 -10.86 -5.58
C ILE A 530 -10.91 -11.83 -4.40
N ILE A 531 -11.87 -12.75 -4.49
CA ILE A 531 -12.21 -13.71 -3.41
C ILE A 531 -11.15 -14.81 -3.31
N ASP A 532 -10.69 -15.36 -4.43
CA ASP A 532 -9.83 -16.55 -4.44
C ASP A 532 -8.33 -16.23 -4.30
N SER A 533 -7.89 -15.00 -4.57
CA SER A 533 -6.46 -14.66 -4.68
C SER A 533 -5.71 -14.44 -3.37
N THR A 534 -6.38 -14.33 -2.21
CA THR A 534 -5.70 -14.00 -0.93
C THR A 534 -6.39 -14.59 0.30
N ASP A 535 -5.58 -15.19 1.18
CA ASP A 535 -5.95 -15.45 2.57
C ASP A 535 -5.55 -14.22 3.41
N TYR A 536 -6.51 -13.56 4.05
CA TYR A 536 -6.31 -12.33 4.80
C TYR A 536 -6.05 -12.58 6.28
N PHE A 537 -5.04 -11.91 6.83
CA PHE A 537 -4.57 -11.98 8.21
C PHE A 537 -4.17 -13.39 8.69
N ASN A 538 -4.07 -14.38 7.81
CA ASN A 538 -3.79 -15.76 8.21
C ASN A 538 -2.28 -16.00 8.45
N ILE A 539 -1.91 -16.34 9.71
CA ILE A 539 -0.53 -16.63 10.11
C ILE A 539 -0.12 -18.07 9.71
N GLU A 540 -1.05 -19.01 9.50
CA GLU A 540 -0.74 -20.43 9.25
C GLU A 540 0.07 -20.67 7.96
N ASN A 541 0.15 -19.67 7.08
CA ASN A 541 1.13 -19.56 5.99
C ASN A 541 2.57 -19.26 6.53
N HIS A 542 3.01 -20.04 7.52
CA HIS A 542 4.09 -19.79 8.50
C HIS A 542 5.54 -19.52 8.00
N ASN A 543 5.82 -19.52 6.69
CA ASN A 543 7.19 -19.42 6.16
C ASN A 543 7.55 -18.01 5.63
N LYS A 544 6.98 -16.93 6.19
CA LYS A 544 7.00 -15.59 5.56
C LYS A 544 7.01 -14.40 6.53
N ASP A 545 8.08 -13.59 6.60
CA ASP A 545 8.29 -12.54 7.62
C ASP A 545 7.57 -11.17 7.43
N PHE A 546 7.80 -10.32 6.41
CA PHE A 546 6.80 -9.35 5.83
C PHE A 546 5.43 -10.04 5.60
N ASN A 547 4.72 -10.12 6.70
CA ASN A 547 3.31 -10.32 6.87
C ASN A 547 2.87 -9.12 7.72
N TRP A 548 1.57 -8.89 7.87
CA TRP A 548 1.04 -7.78 8.67
C TRP A 548 1.57 -7.67 10.12
N ARG A 549 2.12 -8.76 10.68
CA ARG A 549 2.63 -8.83 12.07
C ARG A 549 4.07 -8.34 12.21
N ILE A 550 4.88 -8.35 11.15
CA ILE A 550 6.30 -7.98 11.23
C ILE A 550 6.61 -6.75 10.37
N ASP A 551 5.87 -6.53 9.27
CA ASP A 551 6.09 -5.40 8.39
C ASP A 551 4.90 -4.42 8.33
N LYS A 552 5.20 -3.15 8.60
CA LYS A 552 4.24 -2.04 8.62
C LYS A 552 3.62 -1.76 7.24
N LEU A 553 4.37 -1.91 6.15
CA LEU A 553 3.86 -1.76 4.78
C LEU A 553 3.00 -2.96 4.37
N ALA A 554 3.37 -4.19 4.76
CA ALA A 554 2.52 -5.37 4.55
C ALA A 554 1.14 -5.16 5.19
N TYR A 555 1.10 -4.68 6.44
CA TYR A 555 -0.14 -4.37 7.14
C TYR A 555 -0.99 -3.32 6.40
N LYS A 556 -0.39 -2.22 5.91
CA LYS A 556 -1.10 -1.22 5.10
C LYS A 556 -1.71 -1.81 3.83
N VAL A 557 -0.92 -2.59 3.09
CA VAL A 557 -1.34 -3.20 1.83
C VAL A 557 -2.49 -4.19 2.08
N GLU A 558 -2.37 -5.04 3.09
CA GLU A 558 -3.36 -6.06 3.41
C GLU A 558 -4.69 -5.47 3.92
N LEU A 559 -4.64 -4.43 4.79
CA LEU A 559 -5.83 -3.65 5.15
C LEU A 559 -6.49 -3.01 3.93
N LYS A 560 -5.72 -2.34 3.08
CA LYS A 560 -6.24 -1.66 1.90
C LYS A 560 -6.88 -2.64 0.91
N MET A 561 -6.24 -3.77 0.66
CA MET A 561 -6.79 -4.85 -0.16
C MET A 561 -8.12 -5.37 0.42
N LEU A 562 -8.17 -5.68 1.72
CA LEU A 562 -9.37 -6.22 2.36
C LEU A 562 -10.52 -5.20 2.36
N PHE A 563 -10.25 -3.93 2.66
CA PHE A 563 -11.26 -2.87 2.65
C PHE A 563 -11.90 -2.74 1.25
N TRP A 564 -11.10 -2.58 0.20
CA TRP A 564 -11.62 -2.42 -1.15
C TRP A 564 -12.32 -3.69 -1.65
N ALA A 565 -11.81 -4.89 -1.29
CA ALA A 565 -12.44 -6.16 -1.64
C ALA A 565 -13.82 -6.34 -0.99
N LEU A 566 -13.96 -6.10 0.31
CA LEU A 566 -15.24 -6.17 1.02
C LEU A 566 -16.23 -5.13 0.49
N LEU A 567 -15.78 -3.87 0.32
CA LEU A 567 -16.61 -2.79 -0.20
C LEU A 567 -17.14 -3.12 -1.60
N ALA A 568 -16.28 -3.60 -2.50
CA ALA A 568 -16.69 -4.01 -3.85
C ALA A 568 -17.67 -5.19 -3.82
N CYS A 569 -17.34 -6.28 -3.14
CA CYS A 569 -18.18 -7.48 -3.14
C CYS A 569 -19.55 -7.24 -2.48
N SER A 570 -19.64 -6.36 -1.47
CA SER A 570 -20.91 -5.99 -0.84
C SER A 570 -22.00 -5.52 -1.81
N GLN A 571 -21.60 -4.98 -2.98
CA GLN A 571 -22.51 -4.43 -3.99
C GLN A 571 -23.06 -5.47 -4.98
N TYR A 572 -22.73 -6.75 -4.80
CA TYR A 572 -22.97 -7.83 -5.76
C TYR A 572 -23.70 -9.04 -5.14
N THR A 573 -24.49 -8.83 -4.08
CA THR A 573 -25.20 -9.88 -3.32
C THR A 573 -26.32 -10.61 -4.08
N ASN A 574 -26.94 -9.98 -5.08
CA ASN A 574 -28.25 -10.43 -5.62
C ASN A 574 -28.19 -11.12 -6.98
N SER A 575 -27.00 -11.37 -7.53
CA SER A 575 -26.87 -12.23 -8.71
C SER A 575 -26.64 -13.65 -8.24
N ASN A 576 -27.42 -14.61 -8.75
CA ASN A 576 -27.10 -16.03 -8.60
C ASN A 576 -25.75 -16.29 -9.28
N PHE A 577 -24.70 -16.48 -8.48
CA PHE A 577 -23.30 -16.67 -8.89
C PHE A 577 -22.79 -18.05 -8.46
#